data_AF-A0A833T0R3-F1
#
_entry.id   AF-A0A833T0R3-F1
#
_cell.length_a   1.000
_cell.length_b   1.000
_cell.length_c   1.000
_cell.angle_alpha   90.00
_cell.angle_beta   90.00
_cell.angle_gamma   90.00
#
_symmetry.space_group_name_H-M   'P 1'
#
loop_
_entity.id
_entity.type
_entity.pdbx_description
1 polymer ?
#
loop_
_entity_poly.entity_id
_entity_poly.type
_entity_poly.pdbx_seq_one_letter_code
_entity_poly.pdbx_strand_id
1 'polypeptide(L)'
;MVALVFVQELIPLQDLLDGWQASFGLWIRTAVMVGISTHAIVVQMTYLIDNFTVLMSQMLQLYLLVPSAVVGLAMLVAEYLVSPIPFFVLLVMPIFFILLTVSVRVVLESRGMHHILSHRKQLLQCIRFMCAQASTIVIFPAYEMFFRAGRNISF
;
A
#
# COMPACT_ATOMS: atom_id res chain seq x y z
N MET A 1 -2.42 -6.75 14.89
CA MET A 1 -1.43 -6.09 14.02
C MET A 1 0.00 -6.50 14.36
N VAL A 2 0.47 -6.32 15.61
CA VAL A 2 1.86 -6.63 16.01
C VAL A 2 2.27 -8.09 15.75
N ALA A 3 1.42 -9.06 16.12
CA ALA A 3 1.71 -10.48 15.89
C ALA A 3 1.87 -10.85 14.39
N LEU A 4 1.12 -10.21 13.50
CA LEU A 4 1.23 -10.45 12.05
C LEU A 4 2.57 -9.95 11.50
N VAL A 5 3.08 -8.82 12.02
CA VAL A 5 4.39 -8.28 11.64
C VAL A 5 5.51 -9.23 12.07
N PHE A 6 5.44 -9.80 13.28
CA PHE A 6 6.43 -10.78 13.74
C PHE A 6 6.37 -12.10 12.95
N VAL A 7 5.16 -12.57 12.61
CA VAL A 7 4.99 -13.76 11.76
C VAL A 7 5.57 -13.54 10.36
N GLN A 8 5.52 -12.31 9.86
CA GLN A 8 6.06 -11.94 8.54
C GLN A 8 7.59 -11.91 8.51
N GLU A 9 8.25 -11.59 9.64
CA GLU A 9 9.72 -11.66 9.76
C GLU A 9 10.24 -13.10 9.88
N LEU A 10 9.37 -14.06 10.21
CA LEU A 10 9.71 -15.49 10.28
C LEU A 10 9.70 -16.16 8.88
N ILE A 11 9.17 -15.49 7.86
CA ILE A 11 9.15 -16.01 6.49
C ILE A 11 10.52 -15.72 5.85
N PRO A 12 11.32 -16.75 5.50
CA PRO A 12 12.64 -16.53 4.93
C PRO A 12 12.53 -15.76 3.61
N LEU A 13 13.34 -14.70 3.47
CA LEU A 13 13.52 -14.04 2.18
C LEU A 13 14.23 -15.02 1.25
N GLN A 14 13.50 -15.51 0.25
CA GLN A 14 14.04 -16.29 -0.86
C GLN A 14 14.89 -15.38 -1.76
N ASP A 15 15.91 -15.95 -2.41
CA ASP A 15 16.77 -15.20 -3.32
C ASP A 15 15.93 -14.63 -4.48
N LEU A 16 15.87 -13.30 -4.56
CA LEU A 16 15.12 -12.58 -5.60
C LEU A 16 15.66 -12.82 -7.01
N LEU A 17 16.84 -13.44 -7.15
CA LEU A 17 17.52 -13.71 -8.42
C LEU A 17 16.84 -14.83 -9.24
N ASP A 18 16.09 -15.72 -8.60
CA ASP A 18 15.40 -16.83 -9.27
C ASP A 18 14.04 -16.43 -9.91
N GLY A 19 13.74 -15.13 -9.94
CA GLY A 19 12.55 -14.57 -10.61
C GLY A 19 11.29 -14.51 -9.74
N TRP A 20 10.19 -14.03 -10.33
CA TRP A 20 8.95 -13.74 -9.61
C TRP A 20 8.27 -14.98 -9.01
N GLN A 21 8.45 -16.15 -9.64
CA GLN A 21 7.88 -17.43 -9.19
C GLN A 21 8.58 -17.99 -7.95
N ALA A 22 9.85 -17.65 -7.72
CA ALA A 22 10.59 -18.11 -6.55
C ALA A 22 10.39 -17.21 -5.33
N SER A 23 9.79 -16.02 -5.49
CA SER A 23 9.71 -14.97 -4.46
C SER A 23 8.39 -14.99 -3.66
N PHE A 24 7.89 -16.17 -3.27
CA PHE A 24 6.61 -16.30 -2.56
C PHE A 24 6.57 -15.54 -1.23
N GLY A 25 7.68 -15.52 -0.49
CA GLY A 25 7.78 -14.78 0.77
C GLY A 25 7.55 -13.27 0.60
N LEU A 26 8.05 -12.68 -0.49
CA LEU A 26 7.85 -11.26 -0.83
C LEU A 26 6.37 -10.96 -1.09
N TRP A 27 5.68 -11.83 -1.82
CA TRP A 27 4.27 -11.64 -2.17
C TRP A 27 3.36 -11.73 -0.96
N ILE A 28 3.59 -12.71 -0.07
CA ILE A 28 2.85 -12.85 1.19
C ILE A 28 3.09 -11.63 2.08
N ARG A 29 4.35 -11.20 2.21
CA ARG A 29 4.72 -9.99 2.96
C ARG A 29 4.01 -8.76 2.40
N THR A 30 4.01 -8.60 1.08
CA THR A 30 3.32 -7.49 0.42
C THR A 30 1.80 -7.53 0.65
N ALA A 31 1.17 -8.71 0.53
CA ALA A 31 -0.26 -8.88 0.76
C ALA A 31 -0.67 -8.47 2.18
N VAL A 32 0.07 -8.93 3.19
CA VAL A 32 -0.21 -8.62 4.60
C VAL A 32 -0.03 -7.12 4.87
N MET A 33 1.06 -6.52 4.39
CA MET A 33 1.32 -5.08 4.57
C MET A 33 0.22 -4.22 3.92
N VAL A 34 -0.20 -4.57 2.70
CA VAL A 34 -1.26 -3.89 1.97
C VAL A 34 -2.62 -4.08 2.66
N GLY A 35 -2.94 -5.27 3.15
CA GLY A 35 -4.19 -5.53 3.88
C GLY A 35 -4.30 -4.72 5.16
N ILE A 36 -3.23 -4.73 5.98
CA ILE A 36 -3.12 -3.91 7.20
C ILE A 36 -3.30 -2.42 6.87
N SER A 37 -2.65 -1.95 5.81
CA SER A 37 -2.74 -0.56 5.35
C SER A 37 -4.16 -0.20 4.90
N THR A 38 -4.80 -1.03 4.06
CA THR A 38 -6.19 -0.84 3.64
C THR A 38 -7.13 -0.72 4.83
N HIS A 39 -7.03 -1.64 5.79
CA HIS A 39 -7.84 -1.58 7.00
C HIS A 39 -7.61 -0.29 7.79
N ALA A 40 -6.35 0.09 8.01
CA ALA A 40 -6.01 1.31 8.74
C ALA A 40 -6.58 2.56 8.05
N ILE A 41 -6.52 2.64 6.72
CA ILE A 41 -7.03 3.78 5.96
C ILE A 41 -8.55 3.87 6.00
N VAL A 42 -9.23 2.73 5.82
CA VAL A 42 -10.70 2.69 5.88
C VAL A 42 -11.17 3.10 7.27
N VAL A 43 -10.53 2.61 8.33
CA VAL A 43 -10.81 3.02 9.70
C VAL A 43 -10.53 4.51 9.92
N GLN A 44 -9.39 5.02 9.45
CA GLN A 44 -9.09 6.46 9.51
C GLN A 44 -10.15 7.28 8.79
N MET A 45 -10.63 6.86 7.61
CA MET A 45 -11.72 7.56 6.92
C MET A 45 -13.01 7.57 7.73
N THR A 46 -13.37 6.47 8.41
CA THR A 46 -14.56 6.44 9.28
C THR A 46 -14.46 7.36 10.50
N TYR A 47 -13.26 7.64 10.99
CA TYR A 47 -13.06 8.57 12.11
C TYR A 47 -12.93 10.03 11.66
N LEU A 48 -12.42 10.29 10.45
CA LEU A 48 -12.16 11.64 9.95
C LEU A 48 -13.33 12.24 9.15
N ILE A 49 -14.21 11.41 8.57
CA ILE A 49 -15.37 11.86 7.80
C ILE A 49 -16.62 11.68 8.66
N ASP A 50 -17.35 12.78 8.90
CA ASP A 50 -18.54 12.73 9.72
C ASP A 50 -19.66 11.89 9.08
N ASN A 51 -20.34 11.10 9.92
CA ASN A 51 -21.42 10.19 9.53
C ASN A 51 -21.03 9.17 8.45
N PHE A 52 -19.74 8.85 8.32
CA PHE A 52 -19.25 7.84 7.39
C PHE A 52 -19.09 6.49 8.09
N THR A 53 -20.07 5.61 7.92
CA THR A 53 -20.02 4.23 8.43
C THR A 53 -19.83 3.25 7.29
N VAL A 54 -18.79 2.43 7.37
CA VAL A 54 -18.54 1.33 6.43
C VAL A 54 -19.12 0.05 7.00
N LEU A 55 -19.86 -0.72 6.21
CA LEU A 55 -20.40 -2.00 6.67
C LEU A 55 -19.26 -3.01 6.87
N MET A 56 -19.40 -3.92 7.85
CA MET A 56 -18.38 -4.95 8.11
C MET A 56 -18.11 -5.83 6.87
N SER A 57 -19.15 -6.12 6.06
CA SER A 57 -18.99 -6.88 4.81
C SER A 57 -18.18 -6.10 3.77
N GLN A 58 -18.41 -4.79 3.63
CA GLN A 58 -17.65 -3.91 2.74
C GLN A 58 -16.19 -3.80 3.18
N MET A 59 -15.94 -3.71 4.48
CA MET A 59 -14.59 -3.69 5.03
C MET A 59 -13.84 -4.99 4.74
N LEU A 60 -14.49 -6.14 4.91
CA LEU A 60 -13.91 -7.44 4.59
C LEU A 60 -13.64 -7.60 3.08
N GLN A 61 -14.56 -7.15 2.23
CA GLN A 61 -14.38 -7.13 0.77
C GLN A 61 -13.16 -6.29 0.37
N LEU A 62 -13.02 -5.07 0.91
CA LEU A 62 -11.85 -4.22 0.64
C LEU A 62 -10.55 -4.86 1.16
N TYR A 63 -10.60 -5.50 2.33
CA TYR A 63 -9.45 -6.17 2.92
C TYR A 63 -8.94 -7.36 2.09
N LEU A 64 -9.81 -8.04 1.34
CA LEU A 64 -9.42 -9.16 0.46
C LEU A 64 -9.10 -8.68 -0.96
N LEU A 65 -9.90 -7.76 -1.51
CA LEU A 65 -9.81 -7.31 -2.89
C LEU A 65 -8.55 -6.47 -3.15
N VAL A 66 -8.24 -5.51 -2.27
CA VAL A 66 -7.13 -4.58 -2.50
C VAL A 66 -5.78 -5.31 -2.46
N PRO A 67 -5.46 -6.15 -1.46
CA PRO A 67 -4.18 -6.85 -1.43
C PRO A 67 -4.00 -7.84 -2.58
N SER A 68 -5.05 -8.57 -2.95
CA SER A 68 -4.99 -9.52 -4.07
C SER A 68 -4.76 -8.81 -5.40
N ALA A 69 -5.44 -7.69 -5.65
CA ALA A 69 -5.23 -6.88 -6.86
C ALA A 69 -3.82 -6.26 -6.91
N VAL A 70 -3.33 -5.73 -5.79
CA VAL A 70 -1.98 -5.13 -5.72
C VAL A 70 -0.91 -6.18 -5.95
N VAL A 71 -1.01 -7.34 -5.29
CA VAL A 71 -0.03 -8.43 -5.46
C VAL A 71 -0.08 -8.99 -6.87
N GLY A 72 -1.27 -9.25 -7.43
CA GLY A 72 -1.40 -9.73 -8.80
C GLY A 72 -0.79 -8.78 -9.82
N LEU A 73 -1.01 -7.47 -9.68
CA LEU A 73 -0.40 -6.48 -10.57
C LEU A 73 1.12 -6.38 -10.35
N ALA A 74 1.59 -6.45 -9.11
CA ALA A 74 3.01 -6.43 -8.80
C ALA A 74 3.74 -7.67 -9.35
N MET A 75 3.10 -8.85 -9.34
CA MET A 75 3.62 -10.07 -9.96
C MET A 75 3.72 -9.93 -11.49
N LEU A 76 2.69 -9.39 -12.15
CA LEU A 76 2.74 -9.08 -13.58
C LEU A 76 3.88 -8.10 -13.91
N VAL A 77 4.01 -7.04 -13.12
CA VAL A 77 5.07 -6.04 -13.31
C VAL A 77 6.46 -6.64 -13.08
N ALA A 78 6.60 -7.59 -12.15
CA ALA A 78 7.83 -8.32 -11.90
C ALA A 78 8.18 -9.34 -13.01
N GLU A 79 7.22 -9.73 -13.86
CA GLU A 79 7.50 -10.54 -15.05
C GLU A 79 8.22 -9.71 -16.13
N TYR A 80 7.92 -8.42 -16.22
CA TYR A 80 8.50 -7.51 -17.22
C TYR A 80 9.74 -6.75 -16.73
N LEU A 81 9.92 -6.59 -15.42
CA LEU A 81 11.09 -5.94 -14.83
C LEU A 81 12.16 -6.96 -14.44
N VAL A 82 13.41 -6.66 -14.77
CA VAL A 82 14.57 -7.47 -14.34
C VAL A 82 14.68 -7.41 -12.82
N SER A 83 14.65 -8.58 -12.18
CA SER A 83 14.84 -8.72 -10.73
C SER A 83 16.30 -8.47 -10.34
N PRO A 84 16.61 -7.81 -9.20
CA PRO A 84 15.70 -7.24 -8.20
C PRO A 84 15.25 -5.80 -8.52
N ILE A 85 13.97 -5.50 -8.26
CA ILE A 85 13.41 -4.15 -8.46
C ILE A 85 13.92 -3.21 -7.35
N PRO A 86 14.80 -2.23 -7.66
CA PRO A 86 15.23 -1.27 -6.67
C PRO A 86 14.02 -0.44 -6.22
N PHE A 87 13.83 -0.33 -4.90
CA PHE A 87 12.72 0.40 -4.29
C PHE A 87 11.32 -0.07 -4.70
N PHE A 88 11.08 -1.38 -4.74
CA PHE A 88 9.77 -1.99 -5.00
C PHE A 88 8.58 -1.30 -4.29
N VAL A 89 8.76 -0.85 -3.04
CA VAL A 89 7.72 -0.13 -2.28
C VAL A 89 7.33 1.19 -2.95
N LEU A 90 8.26 1.95 -3.53
CA LEU A 90 7.97 3.19 -4.26
C LEU A 90 7.11 2.93 -5.51
N LEU A 91 7.29 1.79 -6.16
CA LEU A 91 6.49 1.37 -7.32
C LEU A 91 5.08 0.94 -6.92
N VAL A 92 4.95 0.19 -5.82
CA VAL A 92 3.67 -0.36 -5.34
C VAL A 92 2.77 0.71 -4.71
N MET A 93 3.34 1.74 -4.10
CA MET A 93 2.59 2.83 -3.44
C MET A 93 1.53 3.51 -4.34
N PRO A 94 1.87 4.05 -5.53
CA PRO A 94 0.88 4.69 -6.39
C PRO A 94 -0.19 3.70 -6.88
N ILE A 95 0.22 2.47 -7.21
CA ILE A 95 -0.69 1.37 -7.59
C ILE A 95 -1.70 1.11 -6.47
N PHE A 96 -1.23 1.03 -5.23
CA PHE A 96 -2.06 0.81 -4.06
C PHE A 96 -3.12 1.91 -3.90
N PHE A 97 -2.76 3.18 -3.99
CA PHE A 97 -3.73 4.28 -3.85
C PHE A 97 -4.77 4.29 -4.97
N ILE A 98 -4.37 4.00 -6.21
CA ILE A 98 -5.30 3.90 -7.35
C ILE A 98 -6.27 2.74 -7.13
N LEU A 99 -5.76 1.54 -6.82
CA LEU A 99 -6.58 0.35 -6.60
C LEU A 99 -7.49 0.50 -5.38
N LEU A 100 -7.01 1.10 -4.30
CA LEU A 100 -7.82 1.40 -3.12
C LEU A 100 -8.96 2.36 -3.49
N THR A 101 -8.67 3.43 -4.23
CA THR A 101 -9.69 4.38 -4.69
C THR A 101 -10.75 3.66 -5.51
N VAL A 102 -10.35 2.91 -6.54
CA VAL A 102 -11.26 2.15 -7.40
C VAL A 102 -12.07 1.14 -6.60
N SER A 103 -11.44 0.39 -5.70
CA SER A 103 -12.12 -0.61 -4.87
C SER A 103 -13.14 0.03 -3.94
N VAL A 104 -12.82 1.17 -3.33
CA VAL A 104 -13.78 1.94 -2.53
C VAL A 104 -14.94 2.41 -3.41
N ARG A 105 -14.70 2.87 -4.64
CA ARG A 105 -15.79 3.25 -5.56
C ARG A 105 -16.71 2.09 -5.95
N VAL A 106 -16.14 0.89 -6.08
CA VAL A 106 -16.89 -0.32 -6.47
C VAL A 106 -17.68 -0.88 -5.29
N VAL A 107 -17.08 -0.89 -4.09
CA VAL A 107 -17.67 -1.48 -2.88
C VAL A 107 -18.66 -0.53 -2.18
N LEU A 108 -18.36 0.77 -2.14
CA LEU A 108 -19.31 1.79 -1.73
C LEU A 108 -20.07 2.23 -2.97
N GLU A 109 -21.28 1.68 -3.13
CA GLU A 109 -22.26 2.14 -4.12
C GLU A 109 -22.34 3.68 -4.18
N SER A 110 -22.86 4.21 -5.30
CA SER A 110 -22.93 5.65 -5.62
C SER A 110 -23.31 6.58 -4.44
N ARG A 111 -24.19 6.12 -3.54
CA ARG A 111 -24.61 6.87 -2.34
C ARG A 111 -23.47 7.13 -1.35
N GLY A 112 -22.60 6.16 -1.11
CA GLY A 112 -21.44 6.32 -0.20
C GLY A 112 -20.41 7.28 -0.76
N MET A 113 -20.20 7.27 -2.08
CA MET A 113 -19.25 8.16 -2.74
C MET A 113 -19.75 9.61 -2.78
N HIS A 114 -21.05 9.83 -2.98
CA HIS A 114 -21.65 11.17 -2.86
C HIS A 114 -21.47 11.75 -1.46
N HIS A 115 -21.55 10.93 -0.41
CA HIS A 115 -21.32 11.35 0.98
C HIS A 115 -19.86 11.71 1.28
N ILE A 116 -18.91 10.95 0.72
CA ILE A 116 -17.48 11.27 0.83
C ILE A 116 -17.18 12.59 0.10
N LEU A 117 -17.75 12.79 -1.10
CA LEU A 117 -17.54 14.01 -1.88
C LEU A 117 -18.22 15.25 -1.26
N SER A 118 -19.37 15.09 -0.59
CA SER A 118 -20.02 16.21 0.09
C SER A 118 -19.14 16.76 1.22
N HIS A 119 -18.36 15.89 1.87
CA HIS A 119 -17.37 16.23 2.92
C HIS A 119 -15.95 16.44 2.38
N ARG A 120 -15.80 17.03 1.18
CA ARG A 120 -14.51 17.27 0.50
C ARG A 120 -13.39 17.86 1.37
N LYS A 121 -13.72 18.72 2.35
CA LYS A 121 -12.73 19.33 3.25
C LYS A 121 -12.11 18.28 4.20
N GLN A 122 -12.94 17.41 4.77
CA GLN A 122 -12.51 16.31 5.63
C GLN A 122 -11.74 15.25 4.82
N LEU A 123 -12.21 14.95 3.60
CA LEU A 123 -11.48 14.09 2.66
C LEU A 123 -10.09 14.64 2.36
N LEU A 124 -9.97 15.95 2.08
CA LEU A 124 -8.66 16.57 1.82
C LEU A 124 -7.73 16.48 3.03
N GLN A 125 -8.28 16.63 4.24
CA GLN A 125 -7.52 16.48 5.48
C GLN A 125 -7.04 15.03 5.68
N CYS A 126 -7.90 14.05 5.39
CA CYS A 126 -7.53 12.65 5.37
C CYS A 126 -6.42 12.36 4.34
N ILE A 127 -6.55 12.88 3.11
CA ILE A 127 -5.52 12.74 2.07
C ILE A 127 -4.20 13.35 2.52
N ARG A 128 -4.21 14.54 3.14
CA ARG A 128 -2.99 15.17 3.67
C ARG A 128 -2.33 14.32 4.75
N PHE A 129 -3.12 13.72 5.64
CA PHE A 129 -2.61 12.80 6.66
C PHE A 129 -2.01 11.53 6.04
N MET A 130 -2.64 10.99 5.00
CA MET A 130 -2.12 9.86 4.23
C MET A 130 -0.82 10.20 3.51
N CYS A 131 -0.71 11.37 2.89
CA CYS A 131 0.51 11.85 2.27
C CYS A 131 1.64 12.03 3.30
N ALA A 132 1.32 12.53 4.50
CA ALA A 132 2.30 12.63 5.58
C ALA A 132 2.81 11.24 6.00
N GLN A 133 1.93 10.25 6.16
CA GLN A 133 2.35 8.86 6.43
C GLN A 133 3.22 8.30 5.30
N ALA A 134 2.79 8.47 4.04
CA ALA A 134 3.52 7.98 2.86
C ALA A 134 4.90 8.64 2.69
N SER A 135 5.08 9.89 3.16
CA SER A 135 6.36 10.59 3.06
C SER A 135 7.50 9.84 3.76
N THR A 136 7.22 9.12 4.84
CA THR A 136 8.22 8.31 5.56
C THR A 136 8.86 7.24 4.66
N ILE A 137 8.10 6.71 3.70
CA ILE A 137 8.54 5.68 2.74
C ILE A 137 9.46 6.28 1.67
N VAL A 138 9.32 7.57 1.36
CA VAL A 138 10.12 8.28 0.34
C VAL A 138 11.41 8.84 0.94
N ILE A 139 11.37 9.28 2.20
CA ILE A 139 12.51 9.92 2.88
C ILE A 139 13.72 8.98 2.94
N PHE A 140 13.51 7.70 3.25
CA PHE A 140 14.60 6.74 3.38
C PHE A 140 15.35 6.47 2.05
N PRO A 141 14.66 6.12 0.94
CA PRO A 141 15.28 6.05 -0.39
C PRO A 141 16.01 7.32 -0.81
N ALA A 142 15.39 8.48 -0.57
CA ALA A 142 16.01 9.76 -0.89
C ALA A 142 17.31 9.96 -0.11
N TYR A 143 17.29 9.68 1.19
CA TYR A 143 18.48 9.73 2.04
C TYR A 143 19.59 8.79 1.53
N GLU A 144 19.27 7.54 1.21
CA GLU A 144 20.23 6.56 0.70
C GLU A 144 20.83 6.98 -0.64
N MET A 145 20.02 7.55 -1.55
CA MET A 145 20.50 8.09 -2.82
C MET A 145 21.46 9.27 -2.60
N PHE A 146 21.11 10.21 -1.72
CA PHE A 146 22.00 11.33 -1.37
C PHE A 146 23.29 10.87 -0.70
N PHE A 147 23.22 9.89 0.20
CA PHE A 147 24.38 9.35 0.89
C PHE A 147 25.34 8.66 -0.07
N ARG A 148 24.82 7.87 -1.01
CA ARG A 148 25.63 7.24 -2.07
C ARG A 148 26.22 8.26 -3.02
N ALA A 149 25.46 9.27 -3.41
CA ALA A 149 25.96 10.36 -4.24
C ALA A 149 27.10 11.12 -3.53
N GLY A 150 26.96 11.44 -2.25
CA GLY A 150 27.99 12.09 -1.44
C GLY A 150 29.28 11.26 -1.30
N ARG A 151 29.15 9.95 -1.14
CA ARG A 151 30.30 9.03 -1.04
C ARG A 151 31.09 8.88 -2.34
N ASN A 152 30.44 9.08 -3.49
CA ASN A 152 31.10 9.08 -4.80
C ASN A 152 31.85 10.40 -5.10
N ILE A 153 31.73 11.42 -4.23
CA ILE A 153 32.34 12.75 -4.41
C ILE A 153 33.59 12.95 -3.51
N SER A 154 33.91 12.01 -2.60
CA SER A 154 35.15 12.06 -1.82
C SER A 154 36.34 11.52 -2.64
N PHE A 155 37.15 12.45 -3.17
CA PHE A 155 38.49 12.23 -3.72
C PHE A 155 39.48 11.76 -2.64
#